data_AF-A0A958Y774-F1
#
_entry.id   AF-A0A958Y774-F1
#
_cell.length_a   1.000
_cell.length_b   1.000
_cell.length_c   1.000
_cell.angle_alpha   90.00
_cell.angle_beta   90.00
_cell.angle_gamma   90.00
#
_symmetry.space_group_name_H-M   'P 1'
#
loop_
_entity.id
_entity.type
_entity.pdbx_description
1 polymer ?
#
loop_
_entity_poly.entity_id
_entity_poly.type
_entity_poly.pdbx_seq_one_letter_code
_entity_poly.pdbx_strand_id
1 'polypeptide(L)'
;MKILDWYILKRYLATFFVMLLLFIPIGITVNLAEKIGKILEKEAPFGEVMKFYLDFTIYFAHLLFPLFLFLSVIWFTSKLANNTEVIAFLSSGVSFTRFLRPYMIGATIVALLALVLG
;
A
#
# COMPACT_ATOMS: atom_id res chain seq x y z
N MET A 1 -9.86 16.30 -13.80
CA MET A 1 -8.50 16.20 -13.19
C MET A 1 -7.48 16.62 -14.25
N LYS A 2 -6.43 17.37 -13.88
CA LYS A 2 -5.35 17.70 -14.83
C LYS A 2 -4.46 16.47 -15.01
N ILE A 3 -3.72 16.40 -16.12
CA ILE A 3 -2.84 15.26 -16.48
C ILE A 3 -1.86 14.93 -15.33
N LEU A 4 -1.34 15.95 -14.66
CA LEU A 4 -0.45 15.79 -13.51
C LEU A 4 -1.12 15.13 -12.30
N ASP A 5 -2.37 15.50 -11.97
CA ASP A 5 -3.07 14.92 -10.82
C ASP A 5 -3.20 13.40 -11.01
N TRP A 6 -3.55 12.98 -12.23
CA TRP A 6 -3.67 11.58 -12.61
C TRP A 6 -2.31 10.87 -12.59
N TYR A 7 -1.26 11.54 -13.05
CA TYR A 7 0.10 10.99 -13.03
C TYR A 7 0.58 10.70 -11.60
N ILE A 8 0.40 11.65 -10.68
CA ILE A 8 0.72 11.49 -9.26
C ILE A 8 -0.12 10.37 -8.65
N LEU A 9 -1.45 10.43 -8.83
CA LEU A 9 -2.42 9.47 -8.29
C LEU A 9 -2.10 8.03 -8.74
N LYS A 10 -1.90 7.82 -10.04
CA LYS A 10 -1.62 6.50 -10.61
C LYS A 10 -0.29 5.94 -10.11
N ARG A 11 0.77 6.75 -10.07
CA ARG A 11 2.09 6.27 -9.68
C ARG A 11 2.18 5.96 -8.19
N TYR A 12 1.58 6.79 -7.33
CA TYR A 12 1.57 6.47 -5.91
C TYR A 12 0.67 5.26 -5.64
N LEU A 13 -0.55 5.15 -6.19
CA LEU A 13 -1.40 3.96 -5.95
C LEU A 13 -0.73 2.69 -6.45
N ALA A 14 -0.12 2.73 -7.64
CA ALA A 14 0.60 1.58 -8.17
C ALA A 14 1.75 1.16 -7.24
N THR A 15 2.53 2.12 -6.73
CA THR A 15 3.63 1.83 -5.80
C THR A 15 3.11 1.22 -4.50
N PHE A 16 2.02 1.75 -3.95
CA PHE A 16 1.33 1.21 -2.78
C PHE A 16 0.90 -0.25 -2.96
N PHE A 17 0.17 -0.56 -4.06
CA PHE A 17 -0.30 -1.92 -4.32
C PHE A 17 0.85 -2.90 -4.62
N VAL A 18 1.88 -2.45 -5.34
CA VAL A 18 3.08 -3.28 -5.59
C VAL A 18 3.78 -3.62 -4.28
N MET A 19 3.94 -2.65 -3.38
CA MET A 19 4.52 -2.90 -2.07
C MET A 19 3.68 -3.92 -1.27
N LEU A 20 2.36 -3.75 -1.21
CA LEU A 20 1.50 -4.73 -0.53
C LEU A 20 1.65 -6.14 -1.12
N LEU A 21 1.59 -6.27 -2.45
CA LEU A 21 1.70 -7.55 -3.14
C LEU A 21 3.03 -8.24 -2.88
N LEU A 22 4.13 -7.48 -2.77
CA LEU A 22 5.45 -8.03 -2.48
C LEU A 22 5.61 -8.45 -1.01
N PHE A 23 5.01 -7.73 -0.07
CA PHE A 23 5.21 -7.97 1.36
C PHE A 23 4.22 -8.96 1.98
N ILE A 24 3.01 -9.08 1.44
CA ILE A 24 2.01 -10.04 1.93
C ILE A 24 2.53 -11.50 1.91
N PRO A 25 3.10 -12.01 0.79
CA PRO A 25 3.62 -13.39 0.74
C PRO A 25 4.76 -13.63 1.73
N ILE A 26 5.60 -12.61 1.97
CA ILE A 26 6.69 -12.68 2.94
C ILE A 26 6.10 -12.85 4.35
N GLY A 27 5.10 -12.05 4.71
CA GLY A 27 4.42 -12.16 6.00
C GLY A 27 3.73 -13.51 6.20
N ILE A 28 3.06 -14.02 5.18
CA ILE A 28 2.43 -15.35 5.20
C ILE A 28 3.47 -16.45 5.43
N THR A 29 4.58 -16.40 4.70
CA THR A 29 5.65 -17.41 4.79
C THR A 29 6.29 -17.43 6.18
N VAL A 30 6.56 -16.25 6.76
CA VAL A 30 7.09 -16.15 8.12
C VAL A 30 6.10 -16.71 9.13
N ASN A 31 4.82 -16.33 9.03
CA ASN A 31 3.77 -16.82 9.93
C ASN A 31 3.59 -18.35 9.84
N LEU A 32 3.69 -18.90 8.62
CA LEU A 32 3.68 -20.33 8.38
C LEU A 32 4.90 -21.00 9.01
N ALA A 33 6.11 -20.49 8.80
CA ALA A 33 7.32 -21.05 9.39
C ALA A 33 7.25 -21.12 10.92
N GLU A 34 6.66 -20.12 11.58
CA GLU A 34 6.48 -20.11 13.04
C GLU A 34 5.46 -21.14 13.55
N LYS A 35 4.44 -21.44 12.74
CA LYS A 35 3.28 -22.25 13.17
C LYS A 35 3.25 -23.65 12.58
N ILE A 36 4.09 -23.96 11.58
CA ILE A 36 4.05 -25.21 10.82
C ILE A 36 4.18 -26.45 11.71
N GLY A 37 5.04 -26.41 12.73
CA GLY A 37 5.16 -27.52 13.70
C GLY A 37 3.85 -27.82 14.42
N LYS A 38 3.16 -26.78 14.91
CA LYS A 38 1.87 -26.91 15.61
C LYS A 38 0.72 -27.34 14.69
N ILE A 39 0.79 -26.96 13.41
CA ILE A 39 -0.21 -27.34 12.40
C ILE A 39 -0.09 -28.83 12.10
N LEU A 40 1.15 -29.33 11.96
CA LEU A 40 1.43 -30.74 11.70
C LEU A 40 1.11 -31.63 12.90
N GLU A 41 1.47 -31.21 14.12
CA GLU A 41 1.17 -31.95 15.36
C GLU A 41 -0.33 -32.13 15.62
N LYS A 42 -1.15 -31.19 15.18
CA LYS A 42 -2.62 -31.22 15.38
C LYS A 42 -3.38 -31.86 14.23
N GLU A 43 -2.69 -32.40 13.22
CA GLU A 43 -3.29 -32.96 12.00
C GLU A 43 -4.37 -32.05 11.39
N ALA A 44 -4.13 -30.73 11.41
CA ALA A 44 -5.15 -29.76 11.04
C ALA A 44 -5.58 -29.96 9.57
N PRO A 45 -6.90 -29.99 9.28
CA PRO A 45 -7.38 -30.13 7.92
C PRO A 45 -6.85 -29.02 7.01
N PHE A 46 -6.32 -29.37 5.84
CA PHE A 46 -5.76 -28.39 4.89
C PHE A 46 -6.74 -27.26 4.54
N GLY A 47 -8.03 -27.57 4.46
CA GLY A 47 -9.07 -26.57 4.19
C GLY A 47 -9.21 -25.51 5.29
N GLU A 48 -9.02 -25.88 6.56
CA GLU A 48 -9.05 -24.91 7.68
C GLU A 48 -7.79 -24.04 7.68
N VAL A 49 -6.64 -24.63 7.39
CA VAL A 49 -5.37 -23.91 7.25
C VAL A 49 -5.46 -22.87 6.12
N MET A 50 -6.05 -23.25 4.98
CA MET A 50 -6.23 -22.31 3.86
C MET A 50 -7.16 -21.15 4.22
N LYS A 51 -8.31 -21.44 4.87
CA LYS A 51 -9.23 -20.38 5.34
C LYS A 51 -8.53 -19.44 6.33
N PHE A 52 -7.80 -19.99 7.29
CA PHE A 52 -7.01 -19.20 8.23
C PHE A 52 -6.03 -18.26 7.52
N TYR A 53 -5.31 -18.73 6.50
CA TYR A 53 -4.37 -17.87 5.76
C TYR A 53 -5.04 -16.84 4.87
N LEU A 54 -6.25 -17.09 4.36
CA LEU A 54 -7.05 -16.07 3.68
C LEU A 54 -7.45 -14.94 4.65
N ASP A 55 -7.97 -15.28 5.82
CA ASP A 55 -8.34 -14.31 6.85
C ASP A 55 -7.11 -13.55 7.39
N PHE A 56 -6.01 -14.27 7.62
CA PHE A 56 -4.73 -13.69 8.01
C PHE A 56 -4.21 -12.72 6.95
N THR A 57 -4.37 -13.04 5.66
CA THR A 57 -3.95 -12.15 4.58
C THR A 57 -4.67 -10.81 4.63
N ILE A 58 -5.99 -10.82 4.85
CA ILE A 58 -6.79 -9.59 4.94
C ILE A 58 -6.38 -8.79 6.18
N TYR A 59 -6.28 -9.44 7.33
CA TYR A 59 -5.85 -8.81 8.58
C TYR A 59 -4.44 -8.19 8.47
N PHE A 60 -3.49 -8.95 7.91
CA PHE A 60 -2.11 -8.53 7.77
C PHE A 60 -1.97 -7.40 6.73
N ALA A 61 -2.70 -7.48 5.62
CA ALA A 61 -2.76 -6.40 4.64
C ALA A 61 -3.30 -5.10 5.27
N HIS A 62 -4.40 -5.17 6.01
CA HIS A 62 -4.99 -4.01 6.69
C HIS A 62 -3.99 -3.33 7.66
N LEU A 63 -3.25 -4.12 8.44
CA LEU A 63 -2.18 -3.62 9.32
C LEU A 63 -1.09 -2.85 8.55
N LEU A 64 -0.78 -3.29 7.33
CA LEU A 64 0.29 -2.75 6.50
C LEU A 64 -0.13 -1.54 5.65
N PHE A 65 -1.42 -1.26 5.52
CA PHE A 65 -1.93 -0.13 4.72
C PHE A 65 -1.33 1.23 5.11
N PRO A 66 -1.37 1.68 6.38
CA PRO A 66 -0.81 2.99 6.74
C PRO A 66 0.70 3.06 6.48
N LEU A 67 1.42 1.96 6.73
CA LEU A 67 2.86 1.88 6.49
C LEU A 67 3.19 2.01 5.01
N PHE A 68 2.57 1.22 4.13
CA PHE A 68 2.87 1.28 2.70
C PHE A 68 2.30 2.51 2.02
N LEU A 69 1.19 3.07 2.51
CA LEU A 69 0.71 4.36 2.02
C LEU A 69 1.77 5.43 2.27
N PHE A 70 2.32 5.47 3.49
CA PHE A 70 3.39 6.39 3.86
C PHE A 70 4.66 6.19 3.01
N LEU A 71 5.16 4.95 2.90
CA LEU A 71 6.35 4.64 2.09
C LEU A 71 6.15 5.01 0.62
N SER A 72 4.99 4.69 0.06
CA SER A 72 4.66 4.98 -1.33
C SER A 72 4.64 6.49 -1.60
N VAL A 73 4.05 7.28 -0.70
CA VAL A 73 4.01 8.74 -0.83
C VAL A 73 5.41 9.34 -0.76
N ILE A 74 6.24 8.91 0.21
CA ILE A 74 7.63 9.38 0.30
C ILE A 74 8.40 9.02 -0.96
N TRP A 75 8.34 7.76 -1.38
CA TRP A 75 9.15 7.29 -2.49
C TRP A 75 8.79 8.02 -3.79
N PHE A 76 7.50 8.13 -4.07
CA PHE A 76 7.02 8.83 -5.25
C PHE A 76 7.40 10.32 -5.22
N THR A 77 7.24 10.98 -4.07
CA THR A 77 7.58 12.40 -3.91
C THR A 77 9.08 12.63 -4.07
N SER A 78 9.93 11.76 -3.50
CA SER A 78 11.38 11.81 -3.68
C SER A 78 11.77 11.64 -5.15
N LYS A 79 11.13 10.72 -5.87
CA LYS A 79 11.38 10.53 -7.30
C LYS A 79 11.01 11.77 -8.12
N LEU A 80 9.88 12.41 -7.78
CA LEU A 80 9.43 13.64 -8.42
C LEU A 80 10.39 14.81 -8.15
N ALA A 81 10.93 14.90 -6.93
CA ALA A 81 11.92 15.90 -6.56
C ALA A 81 13.27 15.67 -7.28
N ASN A 82 13.73 14.42 -7.36
CA ASN A 82 14.98 14.05 -8.06
C ASN A 82 14.93 14.39 -9.56
N ASN A 83 13.77 14.25 -10.18
CA ASN A 83 13.56 14.63 -11.58
C ASN A 83 13.28 16.12 -11.78
N THR A 84 13.41 16.94 -10.74
CA THR A 84 13.09 18.39 -10.71
C THR A 84 11.66 18.76 -11.10
N GLU A 85 10.75 17.79 -11.19
CA GLU A 85 9.34 17.97 -11.54
C GLU A 85 8.60 18.82 -10.47
N VAL A 86 8.96 18.70 -9.19
CA VAL A 86 8.41 19.53 -8.09
C VAL A 86 8.77 21.00 -8.25
N ILE A 87 10.04 21.28 -8.58
CA ILE A 87 10.54 22.66 -8.75
C ILE A 87 9.89 23.29 -9.97
N ALA A 88 9.87 22.58 -11.10
CA ALA A 88 9.21 23.04 -12.33
C ALA A 88 7.73 23.38 -12.11
N PHE A 89 7.03 22.56 -11.33
CA PHE A 89 5.63 22.81 -10.99
C PHE A 89 5.44 24.10 -10.17
N LEU A 90 6.22 24.29 -9.11
CA LEU A 90 6.12 25.48 -8.26
C LEU A 90 6.56 26.75 -9.00
N SER A 91 7.60 26.66 -9.84
CA SER A 91 8.06 27.76 -10.69
C SER A 91 7.07 28.15 -11.79
N SER A 92 6.15 27.26 -12.18
CA SER A 92 5.06 27.57 -13.12
C SER A 92 3.92 28.39 -12.52
N GLY A 93 4.06 28.84 -11.27
CA GLY A 93 3.07 29.68 -10.56
C GLY A 93 1.91 28.89 -9.96
N VAL A 94 1.99 27.56 -9.93
CA VAL A 94 0.93 26.73 -9.33
C VAL A 94 1.13 26.62 -7.82
N SER A 95 0.05 26.82 -7.05
CA SER A 95 0.10 26.75 -5.60
C SER A 95 0.48 25.36 -5.08
N PHE A 96 1.25 25.32 -3.99
CA PHE A 96 1.56 24.08 -3.28
C PHE A 96 0.30 23.35 -2.81
N THR A 97 -0.75 24.08 -2.44
CA THR A 97 -2.04 23.47 -2.07
C THR A 97 -2.68 22.71 -3.23
N ARG A 98 -2.46 23.12 -4.49
CA ARG A 98 -2.94 22.36 -5.64
C ARG A 98 -2.14 21.08 -5.84
N PHE A 99 -0.82 21.14 -5.63
CA PHE A 99 0.07 19.98 -5.67
C PHE A 99 -0.35 18.87 -4.69
N LEU A 100 -0.84 19.25 -3.50
CA LEU A 100 -1.26 18.30 -2.47
C LEU A 100 -2.60 17.60 -2.76
N ARG A 101 -3.48 18.15 -3.61
CA ARG A 101 -4.80 17.58 -3.89
C ARG A 101 -4.78 16.10 -4.33
N PRO A 102 -3.94 15.66 -5.29
CA PRO A 102 -3.88 14.25 -5.66
C PRO A 102 -3.47 13.32 -4.52
N TYR A 103 -2.61 13.78 -3.60
CA TYR A 103 -2.24 13.02 -2.40
C TYR A 103 -3.43 12.87 -1.44
N MET A 104 -4.20 13.94 -1.24
CA MET A 104 -5.39 13.91 -0.37
C MET A 104 -6.48 12.98 -0.92
N ILE A 105 -6.83 13.13 -2.20
CA ILE A 105 -7.77 12.23 -2.89
C ILE A 105 -7.30 10.79 -2.74
N GLY A 106 -6.00 10.62 -2.87
CA GLY A 106 -5.40 9.32 -2.80
C GLY A 106 -5.43 8.64 -1.44
N ALA A 107 -5.11 9.41 -0.39
CA ALA A 107 -5.24 8.98 0.99
C ALA A 107 -6.70 8.66 1.33
N THR A 108 -7.66 9.43 0.81
CA THR A 108 -9.09 9.14 1.00
C THR A 108 -9.50 7.81 0.37
N ILE A 109 -9.01 7.49 -0.84
CA ILE A 109 -9.28 6.19 -1.48
C ILE A 109 -8.75 5.05 -0.62
N VAL A 110 -7.49 5.15 -0.16
CA VAL A 110 -6.89 4.11 0.69
C VAL A 110 -7.56 4.02 2.05
N ALA A 111 -7.98 5.13 2.64
CA ALA A 111 -8.75 5.16 3.89
C ALA A 111 -10.11 4.45 3.74
N LEU A 112 -10.84 4.71 2.65
CA LEU A 112 -12.09 4.00 2.36
C LEU A 112 -11.87 2.50 2.15
N LEU A 113 -10.81 2.11 1.44
CA LEU A 113 -10.44 0.71 1.29
C LEU A 113 -10.11 0.06 2.64
N ALA A 114 -9.39 0.76 3.51
CA ALA A 114 -9.08 0.29 4.86
C ALA A 114 -10.37 0.05 5.67
N LEU A 115 -11.31 0.99 5.62
CA LEU A 115 -12.59 0.91 6.35
C LEU A 115 -13.53 -0.18 5.82
N VAL A 116 -13.40 -0.60 4.57
CA VAL A 116 -14.20 -1.70 4.00
C VAL A 116 -13.57 -3.06 4.28
N LEU A 117 -12.24 -3.12 4.38
CA LEU A 117 -11.49 -4.35 4.62
C LEU A 117 -11.28 -4.67 6.10
N GLY A 118 -11.32 -3.66 6.98
CA GLY A 118 -11.24 -3.78 8.44
C GLY A 118 -12.61 -3.82 9.09
#